data_AF-A0A1G3Q742-F1
#
_entry.id   AF-A0A1G3Q742-F1
#
_cell.length_a   1.000
_cell.length_b   1.000
_cell.length_c   1.000
_cell.angle_alpha   90.00
_cell.angle_beta   90.00
_cell.angle_gamma   90.00
#
_symmetry.space_group_name_H-M   'P 1'
#
loop_
_entity.id
_entity.type
_entity.pdbx_description
1 polymer ?
#
loop_
_entity_poly.entity_id
_entity_poly.type
_entity_poly.pdbx_seq_one_letter_code
_entity_poly.pdbx_strand_id
1 'polypeptide(L)' 'MITASAQKFLTEWEERWTGDYIFENEWQSFRTKKDRSIELKSIAHEYEPGKYKIAVKAVDIFGNDTMKIAEITIGGKK' A
#
# COMPACT_ATOMS: atom_id res chain seq x y z
N MET A 1 -6.14 -46.40 -25.84
CA MET A 1 -6.69 -46.38 -24.47
C MET A 1 -5.52 -46.69 -23.55
N ILE A 2 -5.04 -45.86 -22.63
CA ILE A 2 -5.72 -44.93 -21.73
C ILE A 2 -4.78 -43.71 -21.51
N THR A 3 -5.31 -42.50 -21.71
CA THR A 3 -4.72 -41.25 -21.20
C THR A 3 -5.09 -41.12 -19.72
N ALA A 4 -4.11 -41.08 -18.82
CA ALA A 4 -4.31 -40.69 -17.43
C ALA A 4 -3.64 -39.34 -17.20
N SER A 5 -4.44 -38.28 -17.26
CA SER A 5 -4.04 -36.92 -16.90
C SER A 5 -3.91 -36.80 -15.38
N ALA A 6 -2.69 -36.78 -14.88
CA ALA A 6 -2.42 -36.40 -13.49
C ALA A 6 -2.51 -34.87 -13.37
N GLN A 7 -3.70 -34.35 -13.10
CA GLN A 7 -3.89 -32.95 -12.74
C GLN A 7 -3.23 -32.72 -11.37
N LYS A 8 -2.11 -32.00 -11.36
CA LYS A 8 -1.42 -31.58 -10.14
C LYS A 8 -2.37 -30.76 -9.27
N PHE A 9 -2.48 -31.17 -8.01
CA PHE A 9 -3.06 -30.42 -6.91
C PHE A 9 -2.45 -29.02 -6.86
N LEU A 10 -3.19 -28.00 -7.27
CA LEU A 10 -2.90 -26.63 -6.90
C LEU A 10 -3.48 -26.47 -5.50
N THR A 11 -2.63 -26.46 -4.48
CA THR A 11 -2.99 -25.98 -3.15
C THR A 11 -3.60 -24.59 -3.31
N GLU A 12 -4.88 -24.44 -2.93
CA GLU A 12 -5.51 -23.14 -2.78
C GLU A 12 -4.72 -22.35 -1.74
N TRP A 13 -4.01 -21.33 -2.20
CA TRP A 13 -3.39 -20.36 -1.33
C TRP A 13 -4.47 -19.35 -0.96
N GLU A 14 -4.90 -19.34 0.30
CA GLU A 14 -5.74 -18.26 0.84
C GLU A 14 -4.83 -17.13 1.35
N GLU A 15 -5.04 -15.91 0.83
CA GLU A 15 -4.45 -14.70 1.40
C GLU A 15 -5.07 -14.43 2.76
N ARG A 16 -4.38 -14.90 3.81
CA ARG A 16 -4.74 -14.63 5.20
C ARG A 16 -4.10 -13.32 5.64
N TRP A 17 -4.92 -12.30 5.88
CA TRP A 17 -4.50 -11.02 6.45
C TRP A 17 -3.96 -11.26 7.87
N THR A 18 -2.64 -11.14 8.07
CA THR A 18 -2.01 -11.32 9.39
C THR A 18 -1.87 -10.03 10.18
N GLY A 19 -2.15 -8.86 9.57
CA GLY A 19 -1.99 -7.55 10.22
C GLY A 19 -0.53 -7.16 10.53
N ASP A 20 0.44 -7.92 9.99
CA ASP A 20 1.88 -7.78 10.23
C ASP A 20 2.63 -7.27 8.99
N TYR A 21 1.95 -6.56 8.08
CA TYR A 21 2.61 -6.02 6.90
C TYR A 21 3.50 -4.84 7.28
N ILE A 22 4.78 -4.93 6.93
CA ILE A 22 5.78 -3.86 7.12
C ILE A 22 5.35 -2.56 6.40
N PHE A 23 4.44 -2.67 5.42
CA PHE A 23 3.83 -1.54 4.72
C PHE A 23 2.35 -1.83 4.44
N GLU A 24 1.49 -0.91 4.86
CA GLU A 24 0.07 -0.89 4.46
C GLU A 24 -0.17 0.26 3.48
N ASN A 25 -0.89 -0.02 2.39
CA ASN A 25 -1.27 1.01 1.44
C ASN A 25 -2.54 1.71 1.94
N GLU A 26 -2.36 2.87 2.56
CA GLU A 26 -3.46 3.61 3.21
C GLU A 26 -4.33 4.40 2.21
N TRP A 27 -3.70 5.16 1.31
CA TRP A 27 -4.41 6.13 0.47
C TRP A 27 -3.70 6.34 -0.87
N GLN A 28 -4.50 6.52 -1.91
CA GLN A 28 -4.04 6.80 -3.26
C GLN A 28 -5.03 7.74 -3.97
N SER A 29 -4.50 8.76 -4.64
CA SER A 29 -5.27 9.64 -5.52
C SER A 29 -4.60 9.81 -6.87
N PHE A 30 -5.41 10.03 -7.90
CA PHE A 30 -4.95 10.27 -9.27
C PHE A 30 -5.65 11.51 -9.83
N ARG A 31 -4.94 12.22 -10.69
CA ARG A 31 -5.50 13.29 -11.52
C ARG A 31 -5.67 12.80 -12.95
N THR A 32 -6.62 13.36 -13.68
CA THR A 32 -6.87 12.98 -15.08
C THR A 32 -6.41 14.07 -16.04
N LYS A 33 -6.50 13.81 -17.35
CA LYS A 33 -6.23 14.86 -18.36
C LYS A 33 -7.29 15.98 -18.30
N LYS A 34 -8.54 15.63 -17.97
CA LYS A 34 -9.68 16.55 -17.90
C LYS A 34 -9.67 17.34 -16.59
N ASP A 35 -9.41 16.67 -15.48
CA ASP A 35 -9.28 17.27 -14.16
C ASP A 35 -7.84 17.18 -13.67
N ARG A 36 -7.19 18.33 -13.61
CA ARG A 36 -5.78 18.46 -13.22
C ARG A 36 -5.59 18.57 -11.71
N SER A 37 -6.66 18.60 -10.92
CA SER A 37 -6.59 18.58 -9.47
C SER A 37 -6.13 17.20 -8.98
N ILE A 38 -5.36 17.19 -7.90
CA ILE A 38 -4.97 15.98 -7.18
C ILE A 38 -5.32 16.23 -5.71
N GLU A 39 -6.07 15.30 -5.12
CA GLU A 39 -6.32 15.36 -3.68
C GLU A 39 -4.99 15.06 -2.99
N LEU A 40 -4.54 15.93 -2.08
CA LEU A 40 -3.29 15.74 -1.33
C LEU A 40 -3.55 15.41 0.14
N LYS A 41 -4.83 15.36 0.53
CA LYS A 41 -5.24 15.10 1.89
C LYS A 41 -5.77 13.66 1.96
N SER A 42 -5.10 12.83 2.74
CA SER A 42 -5.59 11.49 3.01
C SER A 42 -6.76 11.51 3.99
N ILE A 43 -7.39 10.35 4.14
CA ILE A 43 -8.26 10.07 5.28
C ILE A 43 -7.40 10.09 6.55
N ALA A 44 -7.99 10.48 7.68
CA ALA A 44 -7.31 10.39 8.97
C ALA A 44 -7.16 8.91 9.36
N HIS A 45 -5.97 8.53 9.82
CA HIS A 45 -5.69 7.20 10.37
C HIS A 45 -5.26 7.37 11.83
N GLU A 46 -5.88 6.62 12.73
CA GLU A 46 -5.54 6.62 14.15
C GLU A 46 -4.46 5.59 14.43
N TYR A 47 -3.39 6.02 15.09
CA TYR A 47 -2.29 5.16 15.50
C TYR A 47 -2.19 5.15 17.01
N GLU A 48 -1.83 3.98 17.54
CA GLU A 48 -1.39 3.84 18.93
C GLU A 48 -0.11 4.66 19.18
N PRO A 49 0.24 4.96 20.44
CA PRO A 49 1.52 5.58 20.77
C PRO A 49 2.69 4.75 20.26
N GLY A 50 3.61 5.39 19.53
CA GLY A 50 4.69 4.68 18.86
C GLY A 50 5.52 5.54 17.91
N LYS A 51 6.49 4.90 17.26
CA LYS A 51 7.31 5.49 16.19
C LYS A 51 6.94 4.83 14.87
N TYR A 52 6.62 5.66 13.89
CA TYR A 52 6.14 5.23 12.59
C TYR A 52 6.96 5.88 11.48
N LYS A 53 7.02 5.22 10.33
CA LYS A 53 7.56 5.78 9.09
C LYS A 53 6.46 5.81 8.05
N ILE A 54 6.18 6.98 7.51
CA ILE A 54 5.23 7.15 6.40
C ILE A 54 6.02 7.40 5.13
N ALA A 55 5.79 6.57 4.12
CA ALA A 55 6.35 6.75 2.79
C ALA A 55 5.29 7.34 1.86
N VAL A 56 5.60 8.49 1.26
CA VAL A 56 4.77 9.10 0.21
C VAL A 56 5.46 8.91 -1.12
N LYS A 57 4.79 8.22 -2.04
CA LYS A 57 5.27 7.98 -3.40
C LYS A 57 4.41 8.75 -4.39
N ALA A 58 5.05 9.58 -5.21
CA ALA A 58 4.40 10.25 -6.33
C ALA A 58 4.95 9.69 -7.63
N VAL A 59 4.07 9.25 -8.53
CA VAL A 59 4.42 8.65 -9.82
C VAL A 59 3.79 9.47 -10.93
N ASP A 60 4.56 9.82 -11.94
CA ASP A 60 4.06 10.48 -13.14
C ASP A 60 3.54 9.46 -14.18
N ILE A 61 2.87 9.96 -15.21
CA ILE A 61 2.30 9.12 -16.28
C ILE A 61 3.35 8.43 -17.16
N PHE A 62 4.60 8.87 -17.11
CA PHE A 62 5.72 8.27 -17.82
C PHE A 62 6.44 7.22 -16.96
N GLY A 63 6.00 7.02 -15.72
CA GLY A 63 6.56 6.06 -14.78
C GLY A 63 7.72 6.60 -13.94
N ASN A 64 8.08 7.89 -14.05
CA ASN A 64 9.07 8.45 -13.14
C ASN A 64 8.43 8.63 -11.77
N ASP A 65 9.12 8.17 -10.73
CA ASP A 65 8.66 8.30 -9.37
C ASP A 65 9.63 9.06 -8.48
N THR A 66 9.07 9.62 -7.41
CA THR A 66 9.82 10.13 -6.28
C THR A 66 9.16 9.63 -5.00
N MET A 67 9.99 9.34 -4.00
CA MET A 67 9.53 8.87 -2.70
C MET A 67 10.15 9.70 -1.59
N LYS A 68 9.33 10.08 -0.61
CA LYS A 68 9.78 10.72 0.61
C LYS A 68 9.30 9.93 1.81
N ILE A 69 10.21 9.69 2.76
CA ILE A 69 9.90 9.06 4.04
C ILE A 69 9.88 10.15 5.11
N ALA A 70 8.84 10.15 5.92
CA ALA A 70 8.70 10.98 7.12
C ALA A 70 8.63 10.08 8.35
N GLU A 71 9.40 10.42 9.38
CA GLU A 71 9.34 9.73 10.67
C GLU A 71 8.40 10.50 11.61
N ILE A 72 7.46 9.78 12.23
CA ILE A 72 6.45 10.37 13.10
C ILE A 72 6.49 9.64 14.45
N THR A 73 6.40 10.40 15.53
CA THR A 73 6.25 9.86 16.88
C THR A 73 4.91 10.31 17.45
N ILE A 74 4.11 9.35 17.90
CA ILE A 74 2.76 9.57 18.45
C ILE A 74 2.83 9.24 19.94
N GLY A 75 2.29 10.12 20.79
CA GLY A 75 2.28 9.94 22.24
C GLY A 75 3.61 10.24 22.96
N GLY A 76 4.61 10.80 22.29
CA GLY A 76 5.86 11.24 22.92
C GLY A 76 5.73 12.59 23.64
N LYS A 77 6.28 12.72 24.85
CA LYS A 77 6.52 14.05 25.46
C LYS A 77 7.62 14.76 24.66
N LYS A 78 7.35 16.03 24.28
CA LYS A 78 8.33 16.92 23.65
C LYS A 78 9.58 17.11 24.50
#